data_AF-A0A6S7B0R0-F1
#
_entry.id   AF-A0A6S7B0R0-F1
#
_cell.length_a   1.000
_cell.length_b   1.000
_cell.length_c   1.000
_cell.angle_alpha   90.00
_cell.angle_beta   90.00
_cell.angle_gamma   90.00
#
_symmetry.space_group_name_H-M   'P 1'
#
loop_
_entity.id
_entity.type
_entity.pdbx_description
1 polymer ?
#
loop_
_entity_poly.entity_id
_entity_poly.type
_entity_poly.pdbx_seq_one_letter_code
_entity_poly.pdbx_strand_id
1 'polypeptide(L)'
;MSDMRINGYAFDRGLDGISYAGREAAGQHLPDRQELAPPTDGVKAQLAQLLDTPGTDRYLDSQLRPPLANRDLLLPGKFGQALQSALDGLATAAEQAQGSNPEDARALNRAVRLLKDEAGLRDLVAMYRSALYQG
;
A
#
# COMPACT_ATOMS: atom_id res chain seq x y z
N MET A 1 4.21 -40.11 23.85
CA MET A 1 3.72 -39.21 24.91
C MET A 1 4.95 -38.70 25.63
N SER A 2 5.28 -37.42 25.45
CA SER A 2 6.62 -36.90 25.68
C SER A 2 6.75 -36.34 27.10
N ASP A 3 7.61 -37.00 27.88
CA ASP A 3 7.95 -36.71 29.28
C ASP A 3 8.88 -35.48 29.34
N MET A 4 8.39 -34.34 29.85
CA MET A 4 9.21 -33.12 30.05
C MET A 4 9.82 -33.15 31.45
N ARG A 5 11.12 -33.46 31.52
CA ARG A 5 11.90 -33.46 32.77
C ARG A 5 12.54 -32.09 32.98
N ILE A 6 12.08 -31.37 33.99
CA ILE A 6 12.77 -30.19 34.54
C ILE A 6 13.29 -30.60 35.92
N ASN A 7 14.57 -30.37 36.16
CA ASN A 7 15.36 -30.80 37.33
C ASN A 7 14.56 -30.93 38.64
N GLY A 8 14.40 -32.18 39.11
CA GLY A 8 14.08 -32.51 40.50
C GLY A 8 12.61 -32.74 40.85
N TYR A 9 11.65 -32.44 39.98
CA TYR A 9 10.22 -32.63 40.29
C TYR A 9 9.48 -33.34 39.15
N ALA A 10 8.98 -34.55 39.43
CA ALA A 10 8.13 -35.31 38.52
C ALA A 10 6.65 -34.95 38.79
N PHE A 11 6.00 -34.28 37.84
CA PHE A 11 4.59 -33.92 37.92
C PHE A 11 3.73 -34.98 37.24
N ASP A 12 3.33 -36.00 38.00
CA ASP A 12 2.52 -37.13 37.48
C ASP A 12 1.00 -36.87 37.54
N ARG A 13 0.57 -35.70 38.06
CA ARG A 13 -0.82 -35.21 38.03
C ARG A 13 -0.86 -33.69 37.86
N GLY A 14 -1.86 -33.20 37.11
CA GLY A 14 -2.06 -31.78 36.83
C GLY A 14 -2.28 -30.91 38.08
N LEU A 15 -2.07 -29.60 37.95
CA LEU A 15 -2.25 -28.63 39.02
C LEU A 15 -3.74 -28.45 39.34
N ASP A 16 -4.22 -29.06 40.42
CA ASP A 16 -5.63 -29.03 40.84
C ASP A 16 -6.06 -27.75 41.61
N GLY A 17 -5.20 -26.73 41.67
CA GLY A 17 -5.56 -25.41 42.20
C GLY A 17 -4.39 -24.66 42.84
N ILE A 18 -4.49 -23.33 42.85
CA ILE A 18 -3.55 -22.43 43.54
C ILE A 18 -4.27 -21.87 44.77
N SER A 19 -3.98 -22.41 45.94
CA SER A 19 -4.41 -21.85 47.22
C SER A 19 -3.40 -20.80 47.68
N TYR A 20 -3.86 -19.54 47.85
CA TYR A 20 -3.10 -18.52 48.56
C TYR A 20 -3.06 -18.92 50.04
N ALA A 21 -1.99 -19.58 50.45
CA ALA A 21 -1.73 -19.85 51.86
C ALA A 21 -1.62 -18.52 52.59
N GLY A 22 -2.51 -18.34 53.57
CA GLY A 22 -2.62 -17.17 54.41
C GLY A 22 -1.29 -16.79 55.04
N ARG A 23 -1.06 -15.48 55.02
CA ARG A 23 -0.19 -14.66 55.86
C ARG A 23 0.17 -15.32 57.21
N GLU A 24 1.22 -16.14 57.23
CA GLU A 24 2.06 -16.46 58.40
C GLU A 24 3.19 -17.43 57.99
N ALA A 25 4.15 -16.93 57.21
CA ALA A 25 5.45 -17.56 57.04
C ALA A 25 6.52 -16.48 57.26
N ALA A 26 6.85 -16.27 58.53
CA ALA A 26 8.01 -15.48 58.93
C ALA A 26 9.29 -16.19 58.44
N GLY A 27 10.11 -15.49 57.66
CA GLY A 27 11.54 -15.81 57.56
C GLY A 27 12.11 -16.33 56.23
N GLN A 28 11.36 -16.37 55.12
CA GLN A 28 11.95 -16.60 53.80
C GLN A 28 11.60 -15.45 52.86
N HIS A 29 12.49 -14.47 52.79
CA HIS A 29 12.47 -13.43 51.77
C HIS A 29 12.70 -14.11 50.41
N LEU A 30 11.80 -13.95 49.45
CA LEU A 30 12.14 -14.25 48.06
C LEU A 30 13.29 -13.33 47.64
N PRO A 31 14.23 -13.78 46.78
CA PRO A 31 15.19 -12.88 46.16
C PRO A 31 14.45 -11.73 45.49
N ASP A 32 14.90 -10.51 45.71
CA ASP A 32 14.28 -9.33 45.11
C ASP A 32 14.16 -9.54 43.60
N ARG A 33 12.94 -9.43 43.10
CA ARG A 33 12.63 -9.53 41.68
C ARG A 33 13.34 -8.35 41.01
N GLN A 34 14.54 -8.59 40.50
CA GLN A 34 15.20 -7.61 39.64
C GLN A 34 14.28 -7.39 38.45
N GLU A 35 13.63 -6.23 38.41
CA GLU A 35 13.02 -5.70 37.20
C GLU A 35 14.16 -5.43 36.22
N LEU A 36 14.60 -6.48 35.52
CA LEU A 36 15.48 -6.34 34.38
C LEU A 36 14.72 -5.46 33.39
N ALA A 37 15.23 -4.24 33.19
CA ALA A 37 14.74 -3.38 32.13
C ALA A 37 14.75 -4.18 30.81
N PRO A 38 13.69 -4.07 29.98
CA PRO A 38 13.67 -4.77 28.70
C PRO A 38 14.95 -4.42 27.94
N PRO A 39 15.64 -5.40 27.31
CA PRO A 39 16.86 -5.14 26.56
C PRO A 39 16.63 -4.00 25.56
N THR A 40 17.27 -2.85 25.80
CA THR A 40 17.06 -1.64 25.00
C THR A 40 17.65 -1.78 23.59
N ASP A 41 18.60 -2.70 23.42
CA ASP A 41 19.37 -2.88 22.20
C ASP A 41 18.90 -4.13 21.46
N GLY A 42 17.98 -3.93 20.51
CA GLY A 42 17.61 -4.97 19.54
C GLY A 42 16.21 -4.83 18.96
N VAL A 43 15.25 -4.37 19.77
CA VAL A 43 13.84 -4.33 19.35
C VAL A 43 13.61 -3.36 18.19
N LYS A 44 14.21 -2.16 18.23
CA LYS A 44 14.09 -1.18 17.14
C LYS A 44 14.76 -1.64 15.85
N ALA A 45 15.90 -2.33 15.93
CA ALA A 45 16.62 -2.82 14.76
C ALA A 45 15.85 -3.95 14.05
N GLN A 46 15.25 -4.86 14.82
CA GLN A 46 14.43 -5.95 14.29
C GLN A 46 13.11 -5.44 13.71
N LEU A 47 12.46 -4.46 14.35
CA LEU A 47 11.28 -3.79 13.79
C LEU A 47 11.61 -3.03 12.51
N ALA A 48 12.73 -2.31 12.46
CA ALA A 48 13.20 -1.65 11.26
C ALA A 48 13.44 -2.65 10.13
N GLN A 49 14.07 -3.79 10.42
CA GLN A 49 14.30 -4.85 9.43
C GLN A 49 13.01 -5.47 8.88
N LEU A 50 11.98 -5.63 9.73
CA LEU A 50 10.65 -6.09 9.30
C LEU A 50 9.87 -5.03 8.51
N LEU A 51 10.03 -3.74 8.85
CA LEU A 51 9.37 -2.62 8.16
C LEU A 51 10.04 -2.24 6.85
N ASP A 52 11.36 -2.40 6.75
CA ASP A 52 12.18 -2.08 5.58
C ASP A 52 12.17 -3.18 4.52
N THR A 53 11.76 -4.41 4.87
CA THR A 53 11.63 -5.47 3.88
C THR A 53 10.30 -5.28 3.14
N PRO A 54 10.27 -4.81 1.88
CA PRO A 54 9.04 -4.77 1.12
C PRO A 54 8.57 -6.22 0.95
N GLY A 55 7.43 -6.55 1.55
CA GLY A 55 6.78 -7.83 1.29
C GLY A 55 6.60 -8.04 -0.21
N THR A 56 6.58 -9.30 -0.65
CA THR A 56 6.48 -9.68 -2.07
C THR A 56 5.35 -8.94 -2.78
N ASP A 57 4.22 -8.75 -2.09
CA ASP A 57 3.07 -7.96 -2.58
C ASP A 57 3.45 -6.51 -2.89
N ARG A 58 4.13 -5.82 -1.97
CA ARG A 58 4.59 -4.43 -2.18
C ARG A 58 5.61 -4.31 -3.32
N TYR A 59 6.50 -5.30 -3.43
CA TYR A 59 7.46 -5.37 -4.53
C TYR A 59 6.75 -5.52 -5.87
N LEU A 60 5.83 -6.50 -5.97
CA LEU A 60 5.03 -6.71 -7.18
C LEU A 60 4.18 -5.48 -7.52
N ASP A 61 3.54 -4.87 -6.52
CA ASP A 61 2.74 -3.65 -6.71
C ASP A 61 3.59 -2.49 -7.23
N SER A 62 4.84 -2.38 -6.80
CA SER A 62 5.78 -1.37 -7.30
C SER A 62 6.25 -1.62 -8.73
N GLN A 63 6.37 -2.89 -9.14
CA GLN A 63 6.75 -3.29 -10.50
C GLN A 63 5.59 -3.14 -11.49
N LEU A 64 4.36 -3.36 -11.02
CA LEU A 64 3.14 -3.29 -11.82
C LEU A 64 2.63 -1.87 -12.01
N ARG A 65 3.03 -0.92 -11.16
CA ARG A 65 2.63 0.49 -11.30
C ARG A 65 3.33 1.11 -12.52
N PRO A 66 2.58 1.63 -13.50
CA PRO A 66 3.19 2.36 -14.60
C PRO A 66 3.94 3.58 -14.02
N PRO A 67 5.12 3.92 -14.55
CA PRO A 67 5.82 5.13 -14.14
C PRO A 67 4.98 6.34 -14.54
N LEU A 68 4.35 6.97 -13.55
CA LEU A 68 3.54 8.17 -13.75
C LEU A 68 4.42 9.40 -13.53
N ALA A 69 4.73 10.11 -14.62
CA ALA A 69 5.49 11.35 -14.55
C ALA A 69 4.77 12.45 -13.73
N ASN A 70 3.43 12.47 -13.80
CA ASN A 70 2.61 13.38 -13.02
C ASN A 70 1.52 12.61 -12.27
N ARG A 71 1.61 12.59 -10.93
CA ARG A 71 0.65 11.91 -10.05
C ARG A 71 -0.73 12.56 -10.05
N ASP A 72 -0.83 13.84 -10.39
CA ASP A 72 -2.12 14.54 -10.44
C ASP A 72 -3.04 13.96 -11.51
N LEU A 73 -2.49 13.31 -12.54
CA LEU A 73 -3.26 12.59 -13.57
C LEU A 73 -4.04 11.39 -13.03
N LEU A 74 -3.81 10.97 -11.78
CA LEU A 74 -4.64 9.95 -11.12
C LEU A 74 -5.99 10.51 -10.67
N LEU A 75 -6.11 11.84 -10.52
CA LEU A 75 -7.36 12.47 -10.11
C LEU A 75 -8.24 12.66 -11.36
N PRO A 76 -9.49 12.14 -11.38
CA PRO A 76 -10.34 12.19 -12.57
C PRO A 76 -10.51 13.59 -13.17
N GLY A 77 -10.70 14.61 -12.32
CA GLY A 77 -10.84 15.99 -12.78
C GLY A 77 -9.56 16.57 -13.39
N LYS A 78 -8.40 16.29 -12.79
CA LYS A 78 -7.09 16.73 -13.30
C LYS A 78 -6.73 16.01 -14.59
N PHE A 79 -7.04 14.72 -14.69
CA PHE A 79 -6.89 13.95 -15.90
C PHE A 79 -7.73 14.53 -17.04
N GLY A 80 -9.02 14.80 -16.80
CA GLY A 80 -9.91 15.41 -17.80
C GLY A 80 -9.40 16.79 -18.28
N GLN A 81 -8.93 17.63 -17.36
CA GLN A 81 -8.30 18.91 -17.71
C GLN A 81 -7.05 18.74 -18.57
N ALA A 82 -6.14 17.85 -18.18
CA ALA A 82 -4.93 17.57 -18.93
C ALA A 82 -5.22 17.00 -20.33
N LEU A 83 -6.24 16.13 -20.44
CA LEU A 83 -6.70 15.59 -21.71
C LEU A 83 -7.24 16.68 -22.64
N GLN A 84 -8.05 17.60 -22.11
CA GLN A 84 -8.55 18.73 -22.88
C GLN A 84 -7.42 19.66 -23.34
N SER A 85 -6.48 19.99 -22.45
CA SER A 85 -5.32 20.81 -22.80
C SER A 85 -4.43 20.15 -23.86
N ALA A 86 -4.28 18.82 -23.81
CA ALA A 86 -3.54 18.08 -24.84
C ALA A 86 -4.27 18.11 -26.19
N LEU A 87 -5.60 17.98 -26.21
CA LEU A 87 -6.41 18.12 -27.42
C LEU A 87 -6.26 19.50 -28.05
N ASP A 88 -6.39 20.55 -27.25
CA ASP A 88 -6.27 21.93 -27.73
C ASP A 88 -4.86 22.18 -28.28
N GLY A 89 -3.82 21.75 -27.55
CA GLY A 89 -2.43 21.87 -27.99
C GLY A 89 -2.13 21.14 -29.30
N LEU A 90 -2.64 19.92 -29.47
CA LEU A 90 -2.48 19.16 -30.71
C LEU A 90 -3.27 19.78 -31.89
N ALA A 91 -4.46 20.32 -31.63
CA ALA A 91 -5.23 21.02 -32.66
C ALA A 91 -4.50 22.28 -33.15
N THR A 92 -4.01 23.11 -32.21
CA THR A 92 -3.22 24.29 -32.55
C THR A 92 -1.93 23.91 -33.30
N ALA A 93 -1.24 22.85 -32.88
CA ALA A 93 -0.06 22.36 -33.59
C ALA A 93 -0.39 21.87 -35.01
N ALA A 94 -1.54 21.22 -35.20
CA ALA A 94 -2.00 20.78 -36.52
C ALA A 94 -2.29 21.94 -37.46
N GLU A 95 -2.90 23.01 -36.95
CA GLU A 95 -3.16 24.25 -37.70
C GLU A 95 -1.86 24.95 -38.10
N GLN A 96 -0.88 25.04 -37.18
CA GLN A 96 0.42 25.61 -37.48
C GLN A 96 1.19 24.77 -38.52
N ALA A 97 1.12 23.44 -38.41
CA ALA A 97 1.78 22.53 -39.33
C ALA A 97 1.19 22.58 -40.75
N GLN A 98 -0.07 22.98 -40.95
CA GLN A 98 -0.68 23.10 -42.29
C GLN A 98 0.12 24.04 -43.21
N GLY A 99 0.71 25.10 -42.66
CA GLY A 99 1.48 26.07 -43.43
C GLY A 99 2.93 25.66 -43.71
N SER A 100 3.51 24.76 -42.92
CA SER A 100 4.92 24.39 -43.01
C SER A 100 5.16 22.98 -43.53
N ASN A 101 4.41 21.99 -43.03
CA ASN A 101 4.56 20.59 -43.43
C ASN A 101 3.21 19.85 -43.45
N PRO A 102 2.61 19.63 -44.64
CA PRO A 102 1.28 19.04 -44.76
C PRO A 102 1.20 17.58 -44.30
N GLU A 103 2.30 16.82 -44.31
CA GLU A 103 2.31 15.44 -43.80
C GLU A 103 2.20 15.41 -42.27
N ASP A 104 2.93 16.29 -41.57
CA ASP A 104 2.83 16.44 -40.12
C ASP A 104 1.44 16.91 -39.70
N ALA A 105 0.86 17.85 -40.46
CA ALA A 105 -0.51 18.30 -40.23
C ALA A 105 -1.51 17.14 -40.32
N ARG A 106 -1.36 16.22 -41.28
CA ARG A 106 -2.22 15.02 -41.40
C ARG A 106 -2.01 14.05 -40.24
N ALA A 107 -0.78 13.85 -39.80
CA ALA A 107 -0.48 13.01 -38.63
C ALA A 107 -1.11 13.58 -37.36
N LEU A 108 -0.96 14.89 -37.13
CA LEU A 108 -1.54 15.60 -35.99
C LEU A 108 -3.08 15.59 -36.02
N ASN A 109 -3.70 15.81 -37.18
CA ASN A 109 -5.16 15.72 -37.31
C ASN A 109 -5.70 14.31 -37.00
N ARG A 110 -4.96 13.26 -37.39
CA ARG A 110 -5.29 11.88 -37.00
C ARG A 110 -5.16 11.67 -35.50
N ALA A 111 -4.10 12.19 -34.88
CA ALA A 111 -3.92 12.12 -33.43
C ALA A 111 -5.05 12.84 -32.67
N VAL A 112 -5.45 14.04 -33.12
CA VAL A 112 -6.59 14.77 -32.54
C VAL A 112 -7.87 13.96 -32.63
N ARG A 113 -8.15 13.33 -33.78
CA ARG A 113 -9.34 12.48 -33.95
C ARG A 113 -9.33 11.29 -32.99
N LEU A 114 -8.23 10.56 -32.93
CA LEU A 114 -8.08 9.41 -32.02
C LEU A 114 -8.24 9.82 -30.55
N LEU A 115 -7.66 10.96 -30.16
CA LEU A 115 -7.74 11.43 -28.78
C LEU A 115 -9.16 11.91 -28.42
N LYS A 116 -9.92 12.44 -29.38
CA LYS A 116 -11.36 12.76 -29.20
C LYS A 116 -12.20 11.50 -29.00
N ASP A 117 -11.95 10.47 -29.80
CA ASP A 117 -12.67 9.20 -29.68
C ASP A 117 -12.42 8.58 -28.29
N GLU A 118 -11.17 8.59 -27.83
CA GLU A 118 -10.78 8.13 -26.48
C GLU A 118 -11.44 8.96 -25.36
N ALA A 119 -11.53 10.28 -25.52
CA ALA A 119 -12.23 11.15 -24.56
C ALA A 119 -13.72 10.77 -24.47
N GLY A 120 -14.39 10.58 -25.61
CA GLY A 120 -15.79 10.18 -25.66
C GLY A 120 -16.05 8.80 -25.02
N LEU A 121 -15.14 7.84 -25.20
CA LEU A 121 -15.23 6.53 -24.54
C LEU A 121 -15.14 6.66 -23.01
N ARG A 122 -14.27 7.55 -22.50
CA ARG A 122 -14.16 7.79 -21.06
C ARG A 122 -15.42 8.43 -20.48
N ASP A 123 -16.02 9.37 -21.20
CA ASP A 123 -17.28 9.99 -20.79
C ASP A 123 -18.41 8.97 -20.74
N LEU A 124 -18.47 8.07 -21.72
CA LEU A 124 -19.42 6.97 -21.75
C LEU A 124 -19.26 6.03 -20.53
N VAL A 125 -18.02 5.67 -20.20
CA VAL A 125 -17.72 4.86 -19.00
C VAL A 125 -18.14 5.60 -17.72
N ALA A 126 -17.86 6.90 -17.64
CA ALA A 126 -18.27 7.71 -16.49
C ALA A 126 -19.80 7.74 -16.32
N MET A 127 -20.54 7.88 -17.42
CA MET A 127 -22.01 7.84 -17.46
C MET A 127 -22.55 6.47 -17.02
N TYR A 128 -22.00 5.37 -17.53
CA TYR A 128 -22.43 4.03 -17.11
C TYR A 128 -22.14 3.78 -15.63
N ARG A 129 -20.97 4.23 -15.15
CA ARG A 129 -20.63 4.14 -13.73
C ARG A 129 -21.61 4.94 -12.87
N SER A 130 -22.01 6.15 -13.29
CA SER A 130 -23.00 6.93 -12.52
C SER A 130 -24.39 6.29 -12.54
N ALA A 131 -24.80 5.71 -13.68
CA ALA A 131 -26.07 5.02 -13.79
C ALA A 131 -26.15 3.78 -12.87
N LEU A 132 -25.04 3.06 -12.71
CA LEU A 132 -24.94 1.93 -11.78
C LEU A 132 -25.06 2.33 -10.30
N TYR A 133 -24.67 3.56 -9.93
CA TYR A 133 -24.81 4.04 -8.55
C TYR A 133 -26.22 4.61 -8.25
N GLN A 134 -27.06 4.78 -9.27
CA GLN A 134 -28.42 5.32 -9.12
C GLN A 134 -29.51 4.23 -9.00
N GLY A 135 -29.17 2.96 -9.21
CA GLY A 135 -30.06 1.80 -9.02
C GLY A 135 -29.66 0.97 -7.81
#